data_AF-A0A8K0JWF2-F1
#
_entry.id   AF-A0A8K0JWF2-F1
#
_cell.length_a   1.000
_cell.length_b   1.000
_cell.length_c   1.000
_cell.angle_alpha   90.00
_cell.angle_beta   90.00
_cell.angle_gamma   90.00
#
_symmetry.space_group_name_H-M   'P 1'
#
loop_
_entity.id
_entity.type
_entity.pdbx_description
1 polymer ?
#
loop_
_entity_poly.entity_id
_entity_poly.type
_entity_poly.pdbx_seq_one_letter_code
_entity_poly.pdbx_strand_id
1 'polypeptide(L)' 'MFSKKIHADVKKSTQKIQDPKKDTATRLRHIKIIIDNADIEEARHIFEANFSHIYFVLYESFINAEATLKQR' A
#
# COMPACT_ATOMS: atom_id res chain seq x y z
N MET A 1 15.99 12.06 -16.53
CA MET A 1 14.63 12.64 -16.36
C MET A 1 13.61 11.68 -15.75
N PHE A 2 13.80 10.35 -15.80
CA PHE A 2 12.80 9.36 -15.33
C PHE A 2 12.68 9.21 -13.80
N SER A 3 13.75 9.42 -13.03
CA SER A 3 13.74 9.28 -11.56
C SER A 3 12.76 10.22 -10.84
N LYS A 4 12.58 11.45 -11.34
CA LYS A 4 11.64 12.42 -10.75
C LYS A 4 10.18 11.99 -10.86
N LYS A 5 9.82 11.23 -11.90
CA LYS A 5 8.45 10.72 -12.10
C LYS A 5 8.14 9.59 -11.12
N ILE A 6 9.09 8.69 -10.92
CA ILE A 6 8.99 7.53 -10.00
C ILE A 6 8.75 8.01 -8.56
N HIS A 7 9.56 8.93 -8.03
CA HIS A 7 9.34 9.48 -6.68
C HIS A 7 8.01 10.22 -6.54
N ALA A 8 7.52 10.88 -7.60
CA ALA A 8 6.21 11.53 -7.57
C ALA A 8 5.06 10.52 -7.43
N ASP A 9 5.20 9.34 -8.04
CA ASP A 9 4.22 8.26 -7.98
C ASP A 9 4.24 7.53 -6.62
N VAL A 10 5.43 7.38 -6.01
CA VAL A 10 5.58 6.89 -4.63
C VAL A 10 4.89 7.82 -3.64
N LYS A 11 5.19 9.13 -3.69
CA LYS A 11 4.57 10.12 -2.77
C LYS A 11 3.05 10.14 -2.88
N LYS A 12 2.50 10.10 -4.11
CA LYS A 12 1.05 10.01 -4.33
C LYS A 12 0.49 8.71 -3.76
N SER A 13 1.17 7.59 -3.96
CA SER A 13 0.72 6.29 -3.43
C SER A 13 0.73 6.27 -1.90
N THR A 14 1.72 6.89 -1.25
CA THR A 14 1.75 7.05 0.21
C THR A 14 0.53 7.81 0.74
N GLN A 15 0.07 8.86 0.05
CA GLN A 15 -1.17 9.54 0.41
C GLN A 15 -2.41 8.65 0.19
N LYS A 16 -2.41 7.82 -0.86
CA LYS A 16 -3.54 6.94 -1.18
C LYS A 16 -3.70 5.80 -0.18
N ILE A 17 -2.62 5.29 0.41
CA ILE A 17 -2.74 4.26 1.47
C ILE A 17 -3.32 4.82 2.77
N GLN A 18 -3.25 6.13 3.01
CA GLN A 18 -3.82 6.80 4.18
C GLN A 18 -5.30 7.17 3.99
N ASP A 19 -5.79 7.23 2.75
CA ASP A 19 -7.15 7.70 2.43
C ASP A 19 -8.21 6.66 2.81
N PRO A 20 -9.03 6.90 3.87
CA PRO A 20 -10.04 5.94 4.30
C PRO A 20 -11.23 5.85 3.35
N LYS A 21 -11.36 6.75 2.37
CA LYS A 21 -12.41 6.68 1.34
C LYS A 21 -12.06 5.67 0.24
N LYS A 22 -10.83 5.15 0.22
CA LYS A 22 -10.40 4.11 -0.72
C LYS A 22 -10.66 2.73 -0.13
N ASP A 23 -11.19 1.85 -0.96
CA ASP A 23 -11.38 0.45 -0.61
C ASP A 23 -10.02 -0.26 -0.39
N THR A 24 -10.08 -1.38 0.32
CA THR A 24 -8.90 -2.17 0.71
C THR A 24 -8.08 -2.62 -0.51
N ALA A 25 -8.71 -3.04 -1.61
CA ALA A 25 -8.01 -3.51 -2.80
C ALA A 25 -7.25 -2.38 -3.51
N THR A 26 -7.84 -1.18 -3.58
CA THR A 26 -7.18 0.02 -4.10
C THR A 26 -5.99 0.41 -3.24
N ARG A 27 -6.12 0.40 -1.91
CA ARG A 27 -5.01 0.71 -0.99
C ARG A 27 -3.90 -0.34 -1.09
N LEU A 28 -4.25 -1.62 -1.23
CA LEU A 28 -3.28 -2.70 -1.47
C LEU A 28 -2.48 -2.50 -2.77
N ARG A 29 -3.13 -2.06 -3.85
CA ARG A 29 -2.45 -1.72 -5.11
C ARG A 29 -1.43 -0.60 -4.91
N HIS A 30 -1.73 0.40 -4.09
CA HIS A 30 -0.79 1.48 -3.80
C HIS A 30 0.38 1.04 -2.91
N ILE A 31 0.17 0.10 -1.99
CA ILE A 31 1.29 -0.53 -1.25
C ILE A 31 2.23 -1.23 -2.23
N LYS A 32 1.71 -1.97 -3.21
CA LYS A 32 2.53 -2.59 -4.26
C LYS A 32 3.32 -1.56 -5.07
N ILE A 33 2.69 -0.46 -5.49
CA ILE A 33 3.39 0.61 -6.21
C ILE A 33 4.56 1.17 -5.40
N ILE A 34 4.39 1.36 -4.09
CA ILE A 34 5.48 1.82 -3.20
C ILE A 34 6.63 0.80 -3.22
N ILE A 35 6.35 -0.49 -3.00
CA ILE A 35 7.38 -1.55 -2.99
C ILE A 35 8.11 -1.65 -4.33
N ASP A 36 7.39 -1.55 -5.44
CA ASP A 36 7.95 -1.71 -6.79
C ASP A 36 8.83 -0.51 -7.22
N ASN A 37 8.70 0.65 -6.58
CA ASN A 37 9.28 1.91 -7.06
C ASN A 37 10.14 2.67 -6.04
N ALA A 38 9.98 2.44 -4.74
CA ALA A 38 10.79 3.05 -3.70
C ALA A 38 12.07 2.23 -3.48
N ASP A 39 13.16 2.89 -3.10
CA ASP A 39 14.33 2.18 -2.59
C ASP A 39 14.08 1.62 -1.18
N ILE A 40 15.01 0.82 -0.67
CA ILE A 40 14.85 0.12 0.61
C ILE A 40 14.72 1.10 1.80
N GLU A 41 15.42 2.23 1.78
CA GLU A 41 15.38 3.20 2.87
C GLU A 41 14.08 4.01 2.84
N GLU A 42 13.67 4.49 1.67
CA GLU A 42 12.40 5.19 1.46
C GLU A 42 11.21 4.27 1.80
N ALA A 43 11.24 3.02 1.33
CA ALA A 43 10.21 2.03 1.66
C ALA A 43 10.14 1.76 3.15
N ARG A 44 11.29 1.57 3.84
CA ARG A 44 11.32 1.39 5.29
C ARG A 44 10.69 2.57 6.01
N HIS A 45 11.09 3.79 5.68
CA HIS A 45 10.55 4.98 6.31
C HIS A 45 9.04 5.12 6.09
N ILE A 46 8.56 4.85 4.87
CA ILE A 46 7.13 4.86 4.55
C ILE A 46 6.39 3.80 5.39
N PHE A 47 6.93 2.58 5.51
CA PHE A 47 6.28 1.50 6.25
C PHE A 47 6.22 1.78 7.76
N GLU A 48 7.29 2.33 8.33
CA GLU A 48 7.31 2.75 9.74
C GLU A 48 6.31 3.88 10.00
N ALA A 49 6.32 4.94 9.17
CA ALA A 49 5.43 6.08 9.33
C ALA A 49 3.95 5.75 9.08
N ASN A 50 3.65 4.71 8.31
CA ASN A 50 2.29 4.32 7.91
C ASN A 50 1.89 2.93 8.43
N PHE A 51 2.55 2.44 9.49
CA PHE A 51 2.40 1.08 10.00
C PHE A 51 0.94 0.68 10.19
N SER A 52 0.16 1.48 10.93
CA SER A 52 -1.24 1.16 11.23
C SER A 52 -2.12 1.06 9.98
N HIS A 53 -1.88 1.93 8.99
CA HIS A 53 -2.62 1.91 7.73
C HIS A 53 -2.30 0.68 6.90
N ILE A 54 -1.02 0.31 6.80
CA ILE A 54 -0.55 -0.85 6.06
C ILE A 54 -1.01 -2.15 6.72
N TYR A 55 -0.86 -2.25 8.04
CA TYR A 55 -1.32 -3.40 8.82
C TYR A 55 -2.81 -3.66 8.59
N PHE A 56 -3.65 -2.62 8.70
CA PHE A 56 -5.08 -2.75 8.46
C PHE A 56 -5.40 -3.26 7.05
N VAL A 57 -4.74 -2.71 6.01
CA VAL A 57 -4.99 -3.14 4.62
C VAL A 57 -4.61 -4.60 4.42
N LEU A 58 -3.47 -5.03 4.95
CA LEU A 58 -3.02 -6.42 4.84
C LEU A 58 -3.95 -7.36 5.60
N TYR A 59 -4.31 -7.01 6.83
CA TYR A 59 -5.24 -7.78 7.65
C TYR A 59 -6.58 -7.98 6.94
N GLU A 60 -7.24 -6.91 6.51
CA GLU A 60 -8.51 -6.97 5.78
C GLU A 60 -8.38 -7.76 4.49
N SER A 61 -7.27 -7.63 3.76
CA SER A 61 -7.04 -8.39 2.54
C SER A 61 -6.99 -9.90 2.80
N PHE A 62 -6.33 -10.31 3.88
CA PHE A 62 -6.26 -11.72 4.27
C PHE A 62 -7.58 -12.26 4.79
N ILE A 63 -8.31 -11.50 5.62
CA ILE A 63 -9.64 -11.91 6.10
C ILE A 63 -10.61 -12.09 4.92
N ASN A 64 -10.62 -11.16 3.95
CA ASN A 64 -11.45 -11.27 2.76
C ASN A 64 -11.06 -12.48 1.89
N ALA A 65 -9.76 -12.73 1.73
CA ALA A 65 -9.28 -13.92 1.02
C ALA A 65 -9.70 -15.22 1.72
N GLU A 66 -9.55 -15.29 3.04
CA GLU A 66 -9.96 -16.45 3.84
C GLU A 66 -11.47 -16.69 3.74
N ALA A 67 -12.29 -15.65 3.88
CA ALA A 67 -13.74 -15.75 3.74
C ALA A 67 -14.15 -16.28 2.35
N THR A 68 -13.49 -15.80 1.29
CA THR A 68 -13.73 -16.25 -0.08
C THR A 68 -13.39 -17.73 -0.26
N LEU A 69 -12.32 -18.22 0.38
CA LEU A 69 -11.93 -19.62 0.34
C LEU A 69 -12.91 -20.51 1.11
N LYS A 70 -13.46 -20.06 2.25
CA LYS A 70 -14.45 -20.81 3.04
C LYS A 70 -15.81 -20.94 2.36
N GLN A 71 -16.12 -20.06 1.41
CA GLN A 71 -17.38 -20.08 0.66
C GLN A 71 -17.34 -20.96 -0.60
N ARG A 72 -16.16 -21.47 -0.97
CA ARG A 72 -15.96 -22.41 -2.10
C ARG A 72 -15.82 -23.84 -1.59
#